data_AF-A0A4Q1AX55-F1
#
_entry.id   AF-A0A4Q1AX55-F1
#
_cell.length_a   1.000
_cell.length_b   1.000
_cell.length_c   1.000
_cell.angle_alpha   90.00
_cell.angle_beta   90.00
_cell.angle_gamma   90.00
#
_symmetry.space_group_name_H-M   'P 1'
#
loop_
_entity.id
_entity.type
_entity.pdbx_description
1 polymer ?
#
loop_
_entity_poly.entity_id
_entity_poly.type
_entity_poly.pdbx_seq_one_letter_code
_entity_poly.pdbx_strand_id
1 'polypeptide(L)' 'MILKFLVAAIVLFLIYIVLFKKDREKEVKTNKKDEKIEDIMVECPTCGTFVSKKEAILSNGQFYCSKECLINK' A
#
# COMPACT_ATOMS: atom_id res chain seq x y z
N MET A 1 16.48 53.24 -8.79
CA MET A 1 15.52 52.51 -9.67
C MET A 1 15.65 50.99 -9.53
N ILE A 2 16.85 50.44 -9.33
CA ILE A 2 17.10 49.00 -9.07
C ILE A 2 16.33 48.42 -7.85
N LEU A 3 16.19 49.19 -6.76
CA LEU A 3 15.55 48.70 -5.52
C LEU A 3 14.07 48.34 -5.72
N LYS A 4 13.36 49.07 -6.59
CA LYS A 4 11.95 48.81 -6.90
C LYS A 4 11.77 47.50 -7.68
N PHE A 5 12.70 47.18 -8.57
CA PHE A 5 12.70 45.91 -9.31
C PHE A 5 13.02 44.72 -8.41
N LEU A 6 13.89 44.91 -7.42
CA LEU A 6 14.25 43.87 -6.45
C LEU A 6 13.05 43.52 -5.56
N VAL A 7 12.32 44.52 -5.07
CA VAL A 7 11.07 44.30 -4.31
C VAL A 7 10.00 43.66 -5.19
N ALA A 8 9.84 44.09 -6.45
CA ALA A 8 8.89 43.48 -7.37
C ALA A 8 9.21 42.00 -7.66
N ALA A 9 10.50 41.64 -7.83
CA ALA A 9 10.92 40.27 -8.05
C ALA A 9 10.63 39.37 -6.83
N ILE A 10 10.85 39.87 -5.60
CA ILE A 10 10.53 39.15 -4.37
C ILE A 10 9.02 38.90 -4.26
N VAL A 11 8.20 39.90 -4.54
CA VAL A 11 6.72 39.76 -4.48
C VAL A 11 6.24 38.73 -5.50
N LEU A 12 6.74 38.76 -6.74
CA LEU A 12 6.39 37.77 -7.76
C LEU A 12 6.84 36.35 -7.39
N PHE A 13 8.03 36.22 -6.79
CA PHE A 13 8.54 34.94 -6.32
C PHE A 13 7.70 34.35 -5.17
N LEU A 14 7.25 35.19 -4.24
CA LEU A 14 6.34 34.76 -3.17
C LEU A 14 4.98 34.31 -3.71
N ILE A 15 4.41 35.03 -4.68
CA ILE A 15 3.16 34.64 -5.34
C ILE A 15 3.32 33.29 -6.07
N TYR A 16 4.44 33.10 -6.78
CA TYR A 16 4.75 31.83 -7.45
C TYR A 16 4.85 30.68 -6.44
N ILE A 17 5.55 30.86 -5.32
CA ILE A 17 5.64 29.84 -4.27
C ILE A 17 4.26 29.55 -3.69
N VAL A 18 3.44 30.55 -3.37
CA VAL A 18 2.11 30.31 -2.77
C VAL A 18 1.19 29.54 -3.74
N LEU A 19 1.25 29.83 -5.03
CA LEU A 19 0.43 29.16 -6.05
C LEU A 19 0.94 27.75 -6.38
N PHE A 20 2.25 27.56 -6.58
CA PHE A 20 2.82 26.26 -6.99
C PHE A 20 3.16 25.32 -5.83
N LYS A 21 3.33 25.80 -4.60
CA LYS A 21 3.62 24.94 -3.43
C LYS A 21 2.38 24.20 -2.93
N LYS A 22 1.19 24.59 -3.38
CA LYS A 22 -0.09 23.95 -3.07
C LYS A 22 -0.39 22.71 -3.93
N ASP A 23 0.47 22.38 -4.90
CA ASP A 23 0.32 21.20 -5.78
C ASP A 23 1.20 19.99 -5.40
N ARG A 24 1.90 20.04 -4.26
CA ARG A 24 2.69 18.89 -3.75
C ARG A 24 2.21 18.37 -2.42
N GLU A 25 0.91 18.19 -2.29
CA GLU A 25 0.38 17.14 -1.41
C GLU A 25 -0.86 16.52 -2.04
N LYS A 26 -0.70 16.04 -3.28
CA LYS A 26 -1.32 14.76 -3.67
C LYS A 26 -0.48 13.60 -3.13
N GLU A 27 -0.04 13.69 -1.89
CA GLU A 27 0.03 12.51 -1.04
C GLU A 27 -1.39 12.33 -0.48
N VAL A 28 -2.34 12.10 -1.40
CA VAL A 28 -3.36 11.10 -1.07
C VAL A 28 -2.51 9.94 -0.62
N LYS A 29 -2.58 9.64 0.68
CA LYS A 29 -2.07 8.43 1.26
C LYS A 29 -2.78 7.30 0.52
N THR A 30 -2.30 6.97 -0.67
CA THR A 30 -2.47 5.70 -1.36
C THR A 30 -1.56 4.69 -0.65
N ASN A 31 -1.62 4.72 0.69
CA ASN A 31 -1.46 3.58 1.57
C ASN A 31 -2.85 2.99 1.87
N LYS A 32 -3.86 3.26 1.03
CA LYS A 32 -4.45 2.10 0.34
C LYS A 32 -3.30 1.57 -0.52
N LYS A 33 -2.32 0.83 0.01
CA LYS A 33 -2.48 -0.62 0.14
C LYS A 33 -3.59 -0.97 -0.80
N ASP A 34 -3.21 -1.07 -2.07
CA ASP A 34 -3.79 -2.04 -2.94
C ASP A 34 -3.79 -3.35 -2.15
N GLU A 35 -4.79 -3.51 -1.27
CA GLU A 35 -5.42 -4.77 -0.99
C GLU A 35 -6.06 -5.17 -2.31
N LYS A 36 -5.21 -5.42 -3.31
CA LYS A 36 -5.41 -6.58 -4.12
C LYS A 36 -5.47 -7.70 -3.11
N ILE A 37 -6.71 -8.03 -2.74
CA ILE A 37 -7.08 -9.30 -2.16
C ILE A 37 -6.83 -10.33 -3.28
N GLU A 38 -5.57 -10.44 -3.71
CA GLU A 38 -5.05 -11.62 -4.35
C GLU A 38 -4.94 -12.60 -3.18
N ASP A 39 -6.08 -13.19 -2.82
CA ASP A 39 -6.11 -14.31 -1.89
C ASP A 39 -5.38 -15.46 -2.58
N ILE A 40 -4.08 -15.52 -2.29
CA ILE A 40 -3.21 -16.60 -2.76
C ILE A 40 -3.80 -17.89 -2.21
N MET A 41 -4.44 -18.65 -3.08
CA MET A 41 -4.96 -19.97 -2.73
C MET A 41 -3.82 -20.98 -2.76
N VAL A 42 -3.72 -21.75 -1.69
CA VAL A 42 -2.73 -22.81 -1.51
C VAL A 42 -3.47 -24.13 -1.34
N GLU A 43 -2.92 -25.19 -1.92
CA GLU A 43 -3.50 -26.52 -1.85
C GLU A 43 -3.19 -27.17 -0.49
N CYS A 44 -4.21 -27.75 0.14
CA CYS A 44 -4.04 -28.53 1.35
C CYS A 44 -3.43 -29.90 1.02
N PRO A 45 -2.29 -30.29 1.63
CA PRO A 45 -1.61 -31.56 1.33
C PRO A 45 -2.42 -32.80 1.72
N THR A 46 -3.37 -32.67 2.66
CA THR A 46 -4.14 -33.81 3.19
C THR A 46 -5.40 -34.10 2.37
N CYS A 47 -6.06 -33.07 1.82
CA CYS A 47 -7.36 -33.22 1.17
C CYS A 47 -7.47 -32.60 -0.22
N GLY A 48 -6.43 -31.91 -0.71
CA GLY A 48 -6.41 -31.25 -2.02
C GLY A 48 -7.31 -30.01 -2.12
N THR A 49 -7.99 -29.61 -1.05
CA THR A 49 -8.82 -28.40 -1.05
C THR A 49 -7.93 -27.16 -1.09
N PHE A 50 -8.28 -26.21 -1.97
CA PHE A 50 -7.64 -24.90 -2.04
C PHE A 50 -8.16 -24.00 -0.92
N VAL A 51 -7.24 -23.45 -0.14
CA VAL A 51 -7.55 -22.53 0.95
C VAL A 51 -6.79 -21.23 0.80
N SER A 52 -7.39 -20.12 1.21
CA SER A 52 -6.68 -18.84 1.21
C SER A 52 -5.52 -18.91 2.20
N LYS A 53 -4.31 -18.52 1.76
CA LYS A 53 -3.11 -18.48 2.60
C LYS A 53 -3.31 -17.67 3.89
N LYS A 54 -4.22 -16.69 3.88
CA LYS A 54 -4.54 -15.86 5.05
C LYS A 54 -5.40 -16.59 6.09
N GLU A 55 -6.23 -17.54 5.64
CA GLU A 55 -7.15 -18.30 6.49
C GLU A 55 -6.63 -19.71 6.81
N ALA A 56 -5.64 -20.18 6.06
CA ALA A 56 -5.04 -21.50 6.21
C ALA A 56 -4.21 -21.64 7.49
N ILE A 57 -4.19 -22.85 8.04
CA ILE A 57 -3.37 -23.18 9.21
C ILE A 57 -1.96 -23.54 8.72
N LEU A 58 -0.96 -22.74 9.08
CA LEU A 58 0.44 -23.03 8.76
C LEU A 58 1.04 -23.99 9.81
N SER A 59 1.49 -25.16 9.37
CA SER A 59 2.23 -26.10 10.22
C SER A 59 3.31 -26.84 9.45
N ASN A 60 4.52 -26.91 10.01
CA ASN A 60 5.69 -27.55 9.37
C ASN A 60 5.94 -27.05 7.93
N GLY A 61 5.68 -25.77 7.65
CA GLY A 61 5.84 -25.18 6.33
C GLY A 61 4.75 -25.54 5.30
N GLN A 62 3.71 -26.27 5.70
CA GLN A 62 2.57 -26.64 4.86
C GLN A 62 1.30 -25.95 5.34
N PHE A 63 0.38 -25.66 4.42
CA PHE A 63 -0.89 -24.97 4.70
C PHE A 63 -2.03 -25.99 4.72
N TYR A 64 -2.80 -26.01 5.80
CA TYR A 64 -3.92 -26.94 5.98
C TYR A 64 -5.25 -26.19 6.02
N CYS A 65 -6.30 -26.84 5.50
CA CYS A 65 -7.64 -26.26 5.48
C CYS A 65 -8.34 -26.27 6.85
N SER A 66 -8.06 -27.26 7.70
CA SER A 66 -8.71 -27.46 8.98
C SER A 66 -7.79 -28.13 9.99
N LYS A 67 -8.15 -28.04 11.27
CA LYS A 67 -7.44 -28.72 12.36
C LYS A 67 -7.43 -30.24 12.17
N GLU A 68 -8.50 -30.79 11.60
CA GLU A 68 -8.61 -32.21 11.31
C GLU A 68 -7.56 -32.65 10.28
N CYS A 69 -7.38 -31.86 9.20
CA CYS A 69 -6.35 -32.14 8.20
C CYS A 69 -4.93 -31.98 8.73
N LEU A 70 -4.73 -31.15 9.75
CA LEU A 70 -3.46 -31.01 10.45
C LEU A 70 -3.15 -32.23 11.35
N ILE A 71 -4.16 -32.78 12.01
CA ILE A 71 -4.02 -33.92 12.93
C ILE A 71 -3.87 -35.23 12.14
N ASN A 72 -4.60 -35.38 11.03
CA ASN A 72 -4.54 -36.53 10.13
C ASN A 72 -3.43 -36.38 9.05
N LYS A 73 -2.34 -35.66 9.37
CA LYS A 73 -1.19 -35.43 8.47
C LYS A 73 -0.47 -36.72 8.10
#